data_AF-A0A959T7U6-F1
#
_entry.id   AF-A0A959T7U6-F1
#
_cell.length_a   1.000
_cell.length_b   1.000
_cell.length_c   1.000
_cell.angle_alpha   90.00
_cell.angle_beta   90.00
_cell.angle_gamma   90.00
#
_symmetry.space_group_name_H-M   'P 1'
#
loop_
_entity.id
_entity.type
_entity.pdbx_description
1 polymer ?
#
loop_
_entity_poly.entity_id
_entity_poly.type
_entity_poly.pdbx_seq_one_letter_code
_entity_poly.pdbx_strand_id
1 'polypeptide(L)'
;LTDKDRDKLLFWFVQSGMWGRFSGSTESYLDKDLAALEGEGGGLDRLLEELRLWHGGLRVEPAHFTGWSLGARFYPVLYMLTRMGEAKDWGSGIPLKANLLGRMSKLEVHHIFPKAQLYKRNYKRPEVNALGNFCFLTKDTNLEIRDRLPEAYFPEVEAAHPGALASQWIPMDERLWKAENYRDFLNERKALLAEETNRRLQELLHGESTWLEGAVRPVERTVELVGGITSEEEEQELEEVNQWMEEHGLPAGELSYEHTDATTGEPLAIFDLVWPHGIQEELSQPCALLLNEEASTIALASKAGYRCFTSSKELKRYVNEEILAGLDTAGA
;
A
#
# COMPACT_ATOMS: atom_id res chain seq x y z
N LEU A 1 30.65 4.42 -5.82
CA LEU A 1 29.81 4.66 -4.63
C LEU A 1 30.38 3.85 -3.49
N THR A 2 30.59 4.48 -2.34
CA THR A 2 30.92 3.79 -1.08
C THR A 2 29.68 3.10 -0.51
N ASP A 3 29.82 2.25 0.52
CA ASP A 3 28.66 1.70 1.23
C ASP A 3 27.77 2.81 1.80
N LYS A 4 28.39 3.88 2.32
CA LYS A 4 27.68 5.07 2.81
C LYS A 4 26.89 5.78 1.72
N ASP A 5 27.45 5.89 0.51
CA ASP A 5 26.74 6.50 -0.62
C ASP A 5 25.55 5.63 -1.06
N ARG A 6 25.73 4.30 -1.08
CA ARG A 6 24.65 3.35 -1.39
C ARG A 6 23.51 3.48 -0.37
N ASP A 7 23.83 3.53 0.91
CA ASP A 7 22.82 3.56 1.98
C ASP A 7 22.08 4.92 2.00
N LYS A 8 22.76 6.03 1.71
CA LYS A 8 22.12 7.35 1.48
C LYS A 8 21.20 7.37 0.26
N LEU A 9 21.59 6.73 -0.84
CA LEU A 9 20.72 6.57 -2.02
C LEU A 9 19.50 5.72 -1.72
N LEU A 10 19.64 4.63 -0.94
CA LEU A 10 18.52 3.82 -0.50
C LEU A 10 17.57 4.61 0.41
N PHE A 11 18.12 5.39 1.35
CA PHE A 11 17.33 6.30 2.18
C PHE A 11 16.51 7.28 1.31
N TRP A 12 17.17 7.95 0.36
CA TRP A 12 16.50 8.86 -0.57
C TRP A 12 15.39 8.17 -1.38
N PHE A 13 15.65 6.96 -1.87
CA PHE A 13 14.69 6.18 -2.65
C PHE A 13 13.45 5.82 -1.84
N VAL A 14 13.64 5.30 -0.62
CA VAL A 14 12.53 4.93 0.28
C VAL A 14 11.70 6.16 0.65
N GLN A 15 12.34 7.27 1.03
CA GLN A 15 11.66 8.52 1.35
C GLN A 15 10.88 9.09 0.16
N SER A 16 11.46 9.08 -1.03
CA SER A 16 10.78 9.55 -2.25
C SER A 16 9.52 8.72 -2.56
N GLY A 17 9.58 7.40 -2.34
CA GLY A 17 8.42 6.51 -2.48
C GLY A 17 7.34 6.74 -1.42
N MET A 18 7.72 6.82 -0.13
CA MET A 18 6.80 7.05 0.98
C MET A 18 5.95 8.32 0.81
N TRP A 19 6.56 9.36 0.26
CA TRP A 19 5.92 10.67 0.13
C TRP A 19 5.41 10.96 -1.29
N GLY A 20 5.55 10.03 -2.23
CA GLY A 20 5.07 10.20 -3.60
C GLY A 20 5.75 11.35 -4.34
N ARG A 21 7.06 11.55 -4.16
CA ARG A 21 7.82 12.66 -4.80
C ARG A 21 7.59 12.73 -6.31
N PHE A 22 7.40 11.58 -6.95
CA PHE A 22 7.25 11.45 -8.40
C PHE A 22 5.81 11.07 -8.83
N SER A 23 4.79 11.31 -7.99
CA SER A 23 3.39 11.07 -8.38
C SER A 23 2.76 12.23 -9.18
N GLY A 24 3.49 13.34 -9.36
CA GLY A 24 3.04 14.55 -10.06
C GLY A 24 4.05 14.99 -11.14
N SER A 25 4.58 16.21 -11.03
CA SER A 25 5.55 16.79 -11.98
C SER A 25 6.94 16.13 -11.95
N THR A 26 7.02 14.87 -12.37
CA THR A 26 8.24 14.04 -12.32
C THR A 26 9.45 14.70 -12.96
N GLU A 27 9.32 15.27 -14.16
CA GLU A 27 10.43 15.93 -14.86
C GLU A 27 11.04 17.07 -14.03
N SER A 28 10.20 17.92 -13.44
CA SER A 28 10.67 19.05 -12.62
C SER A 28 11.40 18.61 -11.36
N TYR A 29 10.99 17.49 -10.74
CA TYR A 29 11.69 16.95 -9.58
C TYR A 29 13.01 16.28 -9.98
N LEU A 30 13.03 15.57 -11.11
CA LEU A 30 14.26 14.97 -11.65
C LEU A 30 15.31 16.04 -12.00
N ASP A 31 14.91 17.14 -12.63
CA ASP A 31 15.83 18.24 -12.96
C ASP A 31 16.45 18.87 -11.69
N LYS A 32 15.65 19.04 -10.64
CA LYS A 32 16.16 19.54 -9.34
C LYS A 32 17.11 18.55 -8.68
N ASP A 33 16.77 17.28 -8.69
CA ASP A 33 17.58 16.21 -8.10
C ASP A 33 18.92 16.05 -8.85
N LEU A 34 18.91 16.15 -10.18
CA LEU A 34 20.12 16.19 -11.01
C LEU A 34 20.97 17.43 -10.73
N ALA A 35 20.37 18.62 -10.65
CA ALA A 35 21.09 19.84 -10.32
C ALA A 35 21.75 19.78 -8.92
N ALA A 36 21.10 19.12 -7.96
CA ALA A 36 21.66 18.89 -6.63
C ALA A 36 22.86 17.93 -6.64
N LEU A 37 22.86 16.95 -7.55
CA LEU A 37 23.96 16.00 -7.73
C LEU A 37 25.14 16.62 -8.49
N GLU A 38 24.88 17.36 -9.56
CA GLU A 38 25.91 17.83 -10.51
C GLU A 38 26.45 19.24 -10.21
N GLY A 39 25.78 20.02 -9.37
CA GLY A 39 26.18 21.39 -9.04
C GLY A 39 27.51 21.49 -8.28
N GLU A 40 28.06 22.71 -8.19
CA GLU A 40 29.26 22.97 -7.38
C GLU A 40 28.98 22.66 -5.90
N GLY A 41 29.79 21.79 -5.28
CA GLY A 41 29.51 21.24 -3.94
C GLY A 41 28.32 20.26 -3.89
N GLY A 42 27.88 19.76 -5.04
CA GLY A 42 26.82 18.77 -5.19
C GLY A 42 27.19 17.38 -4.68
N GLY A 43 26.18 16.53 -4.56
CA GLY A 43 26.32 15.18 -4.03
C GLY A 43 25.11 14.75 -3.22
N LEU A 44 25.21 13.57 -2.60
CA LEU A 44 24.07 12.94 -1.92
C LEU A 44 23.53 13.76 -0.77
N ASP A 45 24.38 14.47 -0.02
CA ASP A 45 23.91 15.31 1.10
C ASP A 45 23.03 16.46 0.62
N ARG A 46 23.36 17.06 -0.54
CA ARG A 46 22.53 18.09 -1.15
C ARG A 46 21.22 17.52 -1.69
N LEU A 47 21.26 16.31 -2.27
CA LEU A 47 20.06 15.60 -2.70
C LEU A 47 19.11 15.33 -1.53
N LEU A 48 19.64 14.92 -0.36
CA LEU A 48 18.85 14.74 0.86
C LEU A 48 18.31 16.06 1.41
N GLU A 49 19.06 17.16 1.28
CA GLU A 49 18.59 18.51 1.63
C GLU A 49 17.43 18.96 0.75
N GLU A 50 17.50 18.75 -0.56
CA GLU A 50 16.38 19.05 -1.46
C GLU A 50 15.12 18.25 -1.10
N LEU A 51 15.29 16.99 -0.70
CA LEU A 51 14.20 16.16 -0.23
C LEU A 51 13.58 16.69 1.08
N ARG A 52 14.43 17.08 2.04
CA ARG A 52 14.01 17.68 3.32
C ARG A 52 13.33 19.04 3.13
N LEU A 53 13.82 19.88 2.23
CA LEU A 53 13.22 21.18 1.93
C LEU A 53 11.86 21.06 1.25
N TRP A 54 11.69 20.02 0.42
CA TRP A 54 10.43 19.71 -0.24
C TRP A 54 9.36 19.21 0.75
N HIS A 55 9.67 18.22 1.59
CA HIS A 55 8.70 17.58 2.49
C HIS A 55 8.62 18.22 3.89
N GLY A 56 9.74 18.71 4.41
CA GLY A 56 9.96 18.97 5.84
C GLY A 56 10.76 17.83 6.50
N GLY A 57 10.58 17.63 7.80
CA GLY A 57 11.21 16.53 8.52
C GLY A 57 10.89 15.17 7.86
N LEU A 58 11.89 14.30 7.75
CA LEU A 58 11.76 12.99 7.09
C LEU A 58 11.45 11.84 8.07
N ARG A 59 10.93 12.19 9.26
CA ARG A 59 10.55 11.23 10.31
C ARG A 59 9.18 10.62 9.98
N VAL A 60 9.08 9.30 10.14
CA VAL A 60 7.81 8.58 10.01
C VAL A 60 7.06 8.61 11.34
N GLU A 61 5.85 9.17 11.32
CA GLU A 61 4.90 9.13 12.44
C GLU A 61 3.88 7.97 12.31
N PRO A 62 3.26 7.53 13.43
CA PRO A 62 2.23 6.48 13.41
C PRO A 62 1.03 6.81 12.49
N ALA A 63 0.72 8.10 12.32
CA ALA A 63 -0.37 8.56 11.48
C ALA A 63 -0.16 8.27 9.97
N HIS A 64 1.08 8.01 9.54
CA HIS A 64 1.36 7.63 8.14
C HIS A 64 1.00 6.16 7.82
N PHE A 65 0.83 5.31 8.85
CA PHE A 65 0.39 3.91 8.69
C PHE A 65 -1.15 3.77 8.69
N THR A 66 -1.85 4.75 8.10
CA THR A 66 -3.33 4.79 8.02
C THR A 66 -3.90 4.30 6.70
N GLY A 67 -3.07 4.15 5.66
CA GLY A 67 -3.49 3.66 4.35
C GLY A 67 -4.05 2.23 4.40
N TRP A 68 -4.94 1.91 3.46
CA TRP A 68 -5.72 0.67 3.45
C TRP A 68 -5.80 -0.03 2.08
N SER A 69 -5.14 0.52 1.05
CA SER A 69 -5.01 -0.11 -0.27
C SER A 69 -3.60 -0.70 -0.46
N LEU A 70 -3.44 -1.62 -1.42
CA LEU A 70 -2.12 -2.13 -1.86
C LEU A 70 -1.25 -1.02 -2.50
N GLY A 71 -1.88 0.02 -3.03
CA GLY A 71 -1.24 1.23 -3.55
C GLY A 71 -0.87 2.26 -2.47
N ALA A 72 -1.26 2.04 -1.21
CA ALA A 72 -0.88 2.93 -0.13
C ALA A 72 0.65 2.98 -0.01
N ARG A 73 1.20 4.19 0.03
CA ARG A 73 2.66 4.45 -0.03
C ARG A 73 3.48 3.73 1.04
N PHE A 74 2.83 3.32 2.13
CA PHE A 74 3.45 2.62 3.25
C PHE A 74 3.35 1.08 3.17
N TYR A 75 2.59 0.50 2.22
CA TYR A 75 2.58 -0.94 2.01
C TYR A 75 3.96 -1.49 1.57
N PRO A 76 4.66 -0.88 0.60
CA PRO A 76 6.04 -1.25 0.28
C PRO A 76 7.00 -1.09 1.46
N VAL A 77 6.74 -0.13 2.36
CA VAL A 77 7.52 0.04 3.60
C VAL A 77 7.34 -1.16 4.52
N LEU A 78 6.11 -1.63 4.74
CA LEU A 78 5.87 -2.84 5.54
C LEU A 78 6.57 -4.07 4.94
N TYR A 79 6.55 -4.21 3.60
CA TYR A 79 7.28 -5.27 2.91
C TYR A 79 8.80 -5.15 3.11
N MET A 80 9.36 -3.95 2.96
CA MET A 80 10.77 -3.67 3.21
C MET A 80 11.15 -4.01 4.65
N LEU A 81 10.37 -3.56 5.63
CA LEU A 81 10.58 -3.88 7.04
C LEU A 81 10.57 -5.38 7.26
N THR A 82 9.64 -6.11 6.65
CA THR A 82 9.60 -7.59 6.76
C THR A 82 10.89 -8.23 6.26
N ARG A 83 11.41 -7.77 5.12
CA ARG A 83 12.62 -8.35 4.51
C ARG A 83 13.91 -7.96 5.23
N MET A 84 14.01 -6.72 5.73
CA MET A 84 15.19 -6.18 6.41
C MET A 84 15.19 -6.42 7.93
N GLY A 85 14.00 -6.55 8.50
CA GLY A 85 13.69 -6.66 9.92
C GLY A 85 14.00 -8.02 10.54
N GLU A 86 14.36 -9.00 9.71
CA GLU A 86 14.39 -10.42 10.08
C GLU A 86 13.05 -10.93 10.66
N ALA A 87 11.93 -10.37 10.18
CA ALA A 87 10.58 -10.83 10.51
C ALA A 87 10.48 -12.34 10.28
N LYS A 88 9.93 -13.05 11.26
CA LYS A 88 9.83 -14.51 11.24
C LYS A 88 8.45 -14.94 10.78
N ASP A 89 8.43 -16.01 9.99
CA ASP A 89 7.21 -16.74 9.70
C ASP A 89 6.66 -17.36 10.99
N TRP A 90 5.35 -17.26 11.22
CA TRP A 90 4.73 -17.69 12.48
C TRP A 90 4.57 -19.20 12.62
N GLY A 91 4.58 -19.95 11.51
CA GLY A 91 4.47 -21.41 11.53
C GLY A 91 5.82 -22.10 11.69
N SER A 92 6.86 -21.55 11.05
CA SER A 92 8.20 -22.14 11.04
C SER A 92 9.23 -21.46 11.95
N GLY A 93 8.98 -20.21 12.38
CA GLY A 93 9.94 -19.40 13.15
C GLY A 93 11.14 -18.91 12.33
N ILE A 94 11.17 -19.19 11.02
CA ILE A 94 12.28 -18.87 10.13
C ILE A 94 12.16 -17.43 9.61
N PRO A 95 13.25 -16.64 9.56
CA PRO A 95 13.24 -15.31 8.97
C PRO A 95 12.80 -15.30 7.50
N LEU A 96 11.90 -14.38 7.16
CA LEU A 96 11.29 -14.19 5.83
C LEU A 96 12.24 -13.50 4.84
N LYS A 97 13.44 -14.05 4.65
CA LYS A 97 14.48 -13.50 3.77
C LYS A 97 14.18 -13.73 2.29
N ALA A 98 14.70 -12.85 1.42
CA ALA A 98 14.51 -12.92 -0.03
C ALA A 98 15.05 -14.21 -0.67
N ASN A 99 16.05 -14.84 -0.05
CA ASN A 99 16.72 -16.04 -0.57
C ASN A 99 16.02 -17.36 -0.19
N LEU A 100 14.79 -17.33 0.35
CA LEU A 100 14.03 -18.54 0.62
C LEU A 100 13.59 -19.19 -0.71
N LEU A 101 14.14 -20.36 -1.04
CA LEU A 101 13.90 -21.10 -2.28
C LEU A 101 12.68 -22.05 -2.14
N GLY A 102 11.76 -22.01 -3.12
CA GLY A 102 10.60 -22.93 -3.23
C GLY A 102 9.31 -22.23 -3.69
N ARG A 103 8.36 -22.95 -4.29
CA ARG A 103 7.04 -22.36 -4.65
C ARG A 103 6.20 -21.98 -3.42
N MET A 104 6.49 -22.60 -2.28
CA MET A 104 5.80 -22.38 -1.00
C MET A 104 6.46 -21.29 -0.13
N SER A 105 7.64 -20.78 -0.51
CA SER A 105 8.31 -19.66 0.16
C SER A 105 7.89 -18.29 -0.39
N LYS A 106 6.89 -18.26 -1.27
CA LYS A 106 6.27 -17.00 -1.71
C LYS A 106 5.56 -16.37 -0.50
N LEU A 107 5.88 -15.10 -0.24
CA LEU A 107 5.20 -14.34 0.79
C LEU A 107 3.74 -14.11 0.38
N GLU A 108 2.84 -14.37 1.30
CA GLU A 108 1.43 -14.01 1.22
C GLU A 108 1.12 -12.94 2.27
N VAL A 109 0.27 -12.00 1.89
CA VAL A 109 -0.31 -11.04 2.83
C VAL A 109 -1.31 -11.80 3.69
N HIS A 110 -1.17 -11.67 5.00
CA HIS A 110 -2.09 -12.22 5.98
C HIS A 110 -2.78 -11.10 6.74
N HIS A 111 -4.11 -11.13 6.78
CA HIS A 111 -4.93 -10.30 7.67
C HIS A 111 -4.85 -10.87 9.07
N ILE A 112 -4.14 -10.20 9.96
CA ILE A 112 -3.92 -10.62 11.34
C ILE A 112 -5.26 -10.90 12.04
N PHE A 113 -6.15 -9.92 11.98
CA PHE A 113 -7.56 -10.10 12.29
C PHE A 113 -8.28 -10.46 10.98
N PRO A 114 -8.84 -11.67 10.86
CA PRO A 114 -9.45 -12.13 9.61
C PRO A 114 -10.60 -11.23 9.15
N LYS A 115 -10.64 -10.93 7.84
CA LYS A 115 -11.68 -10.08 7.22
C LYS A 115 -13.09 -10.47 7.65
N ALA A 116 -13.43 -11.75 7.48
CA ALA A 116 -14.76 -12.29 7.81
C ALA A 116 -15.15 -12.09 9.28
N GLN A 117 -14.19 -12.12 10.20
CA GLN A 117 -14.44 -11.89 11.63
C GLN A 117 -14.69 -10.41 11.93
N LEU A 118 -13.99 -9.51 11.24
CA LEU A 118 -14.15 -8.07 11.39
C LEU A 118 -15.46 -7.56 10.78
N TYR A 119 -15.83 -8.04 9.58
CA TYR A 119 -17.12 -7.67 8.96
C TYR A 119 -18.32 -8.11 9.80
N LYS A 120 -18.30 -9.32 10.37
CA LYS A 120 -19.33 -9.78 11.33
C LYS A 120 -19.50 -8.86 12.56
N ARG A 121 -18.50 -8.02 12.85
CA ARG A 121 -18.47 -7.06 13.96
C ARG A 121 -18.70 -5.61 13.50
N ASN A 122 -19.13 -5.42 12.25
CA ASN A 122 -19.42 -4.11 11.64
C ASN A 122 -18.22 -3.17 11.52
N TYR A 123 -17.00 -3.70 11.45
CA TYR A 123 -15.85 -2.90 11.04
C TYR A 123 -15.96 -2.58 9.55
N LYS A 124 -15.67 -1.32 9.20
CA LYS A 124 -15.71 -0.86 7.81
C LYS A 124 -14.47 -1.34 7.07
N ARG A 125 -14.56 -1.50 5.74
CA ARG A 125 -13.42 -1.98 4.94
C ARG A 125 -12.11 -1.20 5.14
N PRO A 126 -12.08 0.15 5.26
CA PRO A 126 -10.83 0.87 5.53
C PRO A 126 -10.16 0.43 6.83
N GLU A 127 -10.94 -0.01 7.82
CA GLU A 127 -10.42 -0.61 9.04
C GLU A 127 -9.95 -2.04 8.76
N VAL A 128 -10.78 -2.88 8.13
CA VAL A 128 -10.47 -4.29 7.81
C VAL A 128 -9.17 -4.43 7.01
N ASN A 129 -8.98 -3.57 6.02
CA ASN A 129 -7.83 -3.53 5.13
C ASN A 129 -6.76 -2.52 5.58
N ALA A 130 -6.85 -1.99 6.80
CA ALA A 130 -5.82 -1.11 7.33
C ALA A 130 -4.45 -1.79 7.24
N LEU A 131 -3.42 -1.06 6.82
CA LEU A 131 -2.06 -1.57 6.74
C LEU A 131 -1.58 -2.19 8.06
N GLY A 132 -2.00 -1.61 9.19
CA GLY A 132 -1.74 -2.13 10.53
C GLY A 132 -2.40 -3.49 10.83
N ASN A 133 -3.25 -4.02 9.96
CA ASN A 133 -3.83 -5.37 10.04
C ASN A 133 -3.10 -6.38 9.15
N PHE A 134 -2.07 -5.99 8.41
CA PHE A 134 -1.34 -6.88 7.52
C PHE A 134 -0.03 -7.37 8.13
N CYS A 135 0.29 -8.62 7.90
CA CYS A 135 1.63 -9.16 8.04
C CYS A 135 1.96 -10.04 6.84
N PHE A 136 3.20 -10.51 6.76
CA PHE A 136 3.59 -11.43 5.71
C PHE A 136 3.91 -12.79 6.31
N LEU A 137 3.40 -13.83 5.67
CA LEU A 137 3.65 -15.21 6.06
C LEU A 137 4.01 -16.04 4.83
N THR A 138 4.54 -17.24 5.05
CA THR A 138 4.56 -18.25 4.00
C THR A 138 3.14 -18.75 3.71
N LYS A 139 2.92 -19.24 2.49
CA LYS A 139 1.62 -19.78 2.07
C LYS A 139 1.11 -20.89 3.00
N ASP A 140 1.98 -21.79 3.43
CA ASP A 140 1.62 -22.89 4.32
C ASP A 140 1.08 -22.38 5.67
N THR A 141 1.81 -21.45 6.30
CA THR A 141 1.40 -20.83 7.56
C THR A 141 0.08 -20.05 7.40
N ASN A 142 -0.11 -19.33 6.29
CA ASN A 142 -1.35 -18.61 6.02
C ASN A 142 -2.57 -19.57 5.93
N LEU A 143 -2.39 -20.71 5.25
CA LEU A 143 -3.42 -21.75 5.12
C LEU A 143 -3.71 -22.52 6.42
N GLU A 144 -2.74 -22.57 7.33
CA GLU A 144 -2.89 -23.19 8.66
C GLU A 144 -3.70 -22.29 9.62
N ILE A 145 -3.40 -20.97 9.64
CA ILE A 145 -4.07 -20.02 10.53
C ILE A 145 -5.54 -19.78 10.11
N ARG A 146 -5.81 -19.67 8.80
CA ARG A 146 -7.17 -19.47 8.25
C ARG A 146 -7.88 -18.24 8.83
N ASP A 147 -9.09 -18.42 9.35
CA ASP A 147 -9.97 -17.38 9.90
C ASP A 147 -9.98 -17.36 11.44
N ARG A 148 -8.96 -17.94 12.08
CA ARG A 148 -8.81 -17.89 13.54
C ARG A 148 -8.49 -16.48 14.01
N LEU A 149 -9.06 -16.08 15.15
CA LEU A 149 -8.77 -14.80 15.77
C LEU A 149 -7.40 -14.81 16.48
N PRO A 150 -6.68 -13.68 16.53
CA PRO A 150 -5.38 -13.59 17.20
C PRO A 150 -5.36 -14.11 18.63
N GLU A 151 -6.40 -13.83 19.43
CA GLU A 151 -6.55 -14.35 20.79
C GLU A 151 -6.45 -15.88 20.91
N ALA A 152 -6.75 -16.62 19.84
CA ALA A 152 -6.62 -18.07 19.79
C ALA A 152 -5.24 -18.53 19.32
N TYR A 153 -4.70 -17.95 18.25
CA TYR A 153 -3.49 -18.48 17.61
C TYR A 153 -2.18 -17.80 18.03
N PHE A 154 -2.20 -16.55 18.50
CA PHE A 154 -1.00 -15.87 18.98
C PHE A 154 -0.32 -16.58 20.16
N PRO A 155 -1.04 -17.09 21.18
CA PRO A 155 -0.41 -17.87 22.24
C PRO A 155 0.31 -19.12 21.72
N GLU A 156 -0.27 -19.80 20.71
CA GLU A 156 0.33 -20.98 20.08
C GLU A 156 1.61 -20.62 19.33
N VAL A 157 1.59 -19.52 18.57
CA VAL A 157 2.75 -19.00 17.83
C VAL A 157 3.89 -18.65 18.78
N GLU A 158 3.63 -17.90 19.86
CA GLU A 158 4.69 -17.53 20.82
C GLU A 158 5.20 -18.72 21.63
N ALA A 159 4.34 -19.69 21.95
CA ALA A 159 4.78 -20.91 22.63
C ALA A 159 5.69 -21.76 21.74
N ALA A 160 5.39 -21.87 20.44
CA ALA A 160 6.20 -22.62 19.48
C ALA A 160 7.47 -21.87 19.07
N HIS A 161 7.35 -20.56 18.83
CA HIS A 161 8.40 -19.71 18.27
C HIS A 161 8.48 -18.37 19.01
N PRO A 162 9.11 -18.34 20.21
CA PRO A 162 9.21 -17.12 21.00
C PRO A 162 9.79 -15.93 20.23
N GLY A 163 9.11 -14.80 20.31
CA GLY A 163 9.46 -13.55 19.63
C GLY A 163 9.10 -13.50 18.14
N ALA A 164 8.37 -14.48 17.60
CA ALA A 164 7.91 -14.44 16.22
C ALA A 164 6.87 -13.32 16.01
N LEU A 165 5.96 -13.10 16.95
CA LEU A 165 5.00 -11.98 16.89
C LEU A 165 5.72 -10.64 17.00
N ALA A 166 6.63 -10.51 17.98
CA ALA A 166 7.42 -9.29 18.17
C ALA A 166 8.27 -8.94 16.93
N SER A 167 8.78 -9.95 16.20
CA SER A 167 9.53 -9.74 14.95
C SER A 167 8.71 -9.14 13.81
N GLN A 168 7.38 -9.16 13.93
CA GLN A 168 6.43 -8.55 12.99
C GLN A 168 5.67 -7.36 13.59
N TRP A 169 6.24 -6.76 14.65
CA TRP A 169 5.72 -5.57 15.35
C TRP A 169 4.30 -5.75 15.86
N ILE A 170 4.00 -6.95 16.38
CA ILE A 170 2.73 -7.23 17.05
C ILE A 170 2.78 -6.68 18.48
N PRO A 171 1.79 -5.89 18.91
CA PRO A 171 1.63 -5.51 20.30
C PRO A 171 1.57 -6.75 21.21
N MET A 172 2.45 -6.83 22.21
CA MET A 172 2.56 -8.01 23.09
C MET A 172 1.61 -7.95 24.30
N ASP A 173 0.79 -6.90 24.42
CA ASP A 173 -0.30 -6.86 25.39
C ASP A 173 -1.45 -7.76 24.91
N GLU A 174 -1.62 -8.92 25.56
CA GLU A 174 -2.62 -9.92 25.19
C GLU A 174 -4.06 -9.39 25.17
N ARG A 175 -4.34 -8.29 25.89
CA ARG A 175 -5.67 -7.65 25.84
C ARG A 175 -5.97 -7.15 24.43
N LEU A 176 -4.97 -6.70 23.68
CA LEU A 176 -5.10 -6.19 22.32
C LEU A 176 -5.33 -7.28 21.28
N TRP A 177 -5.18 -8.57 21.63
CA TRP A 177 -5.37 -9.68 20.69
C TRP A 177 -6.84 -10.03 20.46
N LYS A 178 -7.74 -9.45 21.27
CA LYS A 178 -9.18 -9.63 21.14
C LYS A 178 -9.77 -8.70 20.09
N ALA A 179 -10.71 -9.20 19.31
CA ALA A 179 -11.37 -8.42 18.26
C ALA A 179 -12.08 -7.15 18.79
N GLU A 180 -12.54 -7.15 20.04
CA GLU A 180 -13.16 -5.98 20.69
C GLU A 180 -12.17 -4.79 20.85
N ASN A 181 -10.86 -5.07 20.93
CA ASN A 181 -9.80 -4.08 21.11
C ASN A 181 -9.06 -3.80 19.79
N TYR A 182 -9.65 -4.16 18.64
CA TYR A 182 -9.00 -4.08 17.34
C TYR A 182 -8.47 -2.67 16.99
N ARG A 183 -9.21 -1.61 17.32
CA ARG A 183 -8.77 -0.22 17.05
C ARG A 183 -7.54 0.15 17.88
N ASP A 184 -7.49 -0.29 19.13
CA ASP A 184 -6.35 -0.05 20.01
C ASP A 184 -5.14 -0.88 19.56
N PHE A 185 -5.37 -2.12 19.12
CA PHE A 185 -4.33 -2.93 18.46
C PHE A 185 -3.73 -2.20 17.26
N LEU A 186 -4.55 -1.66 16.37
CA LEU A 186 -4.07 -0.92 15.20
C LEU A 186 -3.25 0.30 15.63
N ASN A 187 -3.69 1.05 16.64
CA ASN A 187 -2.98 2.25 17.10
C ASN A 187 -1.60 1.91 17.69
N GLU A 188 -1.53 0.89 18.54
CA GLU A 188 -0.26 0.45 19.13
C GLU A 188 0.67 -0.10 18.04
N ARG A 189 0.15 -0.91 17.13
CA ARG A 189 0.95 -1.48 16.03
C ARG A 189 1.49 -0.40 15.08
N LYS A 190 0.72 0.64 14.78
CA LYS A 190 1.21 1.80 14.00
C LYS A 190 2.40 2.48 14.69
N ALA A 191 2.39 2.58 16.03
CA ALA A 191 3.50 3.15 16.78
C ALA A 191 4.77 2.31 16.65
N LEU A 192 4.64 0.98 16.82
CA LEU A 192 5.76 0.05 16.66
C LEU A 192 6.35 0.05 15.23
N LEU A 193 5.48 0.09 14.21
CA LEU A 193 5.90 0.16 12.80
C LEU A 193 6.63 1.47 12.48
N ALA A 194 6.12 2.61 12.98
CA ALA A 194 6.78 3.90 12.81
C ALA A 194 8.14 3.95 13.52
N GLU A 195 8.23 3.41 14.74
CA GLU A 195 9.49 3.33 15.48
C GLU A 195 10.54 2.51 14.70
N GLU A 196 10.18 1.31 14.25
CA GLU A 196 11.09 0.47 13.47
C GLU A 196 11.49 1.13 12.16
N THR A 197 10.55 1.76 11.45
CA THR A 197 10.85 2.43 10.18
C THR A 197 11.89 3.51 10.39
N ASN A 198 11.74 4.34 11.43
CA ASN A 198 12.73 5.37 11.75
C ASN A 198 14.07 4.77 12.17
N ARG A 199 14.07 3.66 12.92
CA ARG A 199 15.31 2.96 13.29
C ARG A 199 16.08 2.50 12.05
N ARG A 200 15.40 1.88 11.07
CA ARG A 200 16.02 1.45 9.80
C ARG A 200 16.50 2.62 8.96
N LEU A 201 15.72 3.69 8.90
CA LEU A 201 16.12 4.91 8.21
C LEU A 201 17.36 5.57 8.85
N GLN A 202 17.46 5.56 10.18
CA GLN A 202 18.63 6.06 10.90
C GLN A 202 19.88 5.19 10.68
N GLU A 203 19.72 3.86 10.58
CA GLU A 203 20.79 2.93 10.22
C GLU A 203 21.39 3.26 8.83
N LEU A 204 20.54 3.55 7.84
CA LEU A 204 20.98 3.96 6.50
C LEU A 204 21.72 5.30 6.48
N LEU A 205 21.44 6.17 7.44
CA LEU A 205 22.15 7.44 7.63
C LEU A 205 23.40 7.28 8.51
N HIS A 206 23.76 6.06 8.90
CA HIS A 206 24.87 5.77 9.82
C HIS A 206 24.83 6.59 11.11
N GLY A 207 23.62 6.87 11.62
CA GLY A 207 23.40 7.65 12.83
C GLY A 207 23.30 9.17 12.63
N GLU A 208 23.47 9.70 11.42
CA GLU A 208 23.26 11.12 11.10
C GLU A 208 21.75 11.47 11.13
N SER A 209 21.23 11.95 12.26
CA SER A 209 19.79 12.23 12.45
C SER A 209 19.31 13.58 11.91
N THR A 210 20.21 14.43 11.40
CA THR A 210 19.90 15.80 10.96
C THR A 210 18.78 15.86 9.91
N TRP A 211 18.68 14.84 9.06
CA TRP A 211 17.66 14.70 8.03
C TRP A 211 16.29 14.26 8.57
N LEU A 212 16.28 13.57 9.71
CA LEU A 212 15.07 13.12 10.41
C LEU A 212 14.49 14.22 11.31
N GLU A 213 15.32 15.18 11.70
CA GLU A 213 14.96 16.29 12.58
C GLU A 213 14.31 17.46 11.79
N GLY A 214 13.22 18.00 12.36
CA GLY A 214 12.47 19.10 11.78
C GLY A 214 10.98 18.92 12.01
N ALA A 215 10.24 20.01 12.23
CA ALA A 215 8.79 19.94 12.27
C ALA A 215 8.31 19.40 10.93
N VAL A 216 7.61 18.26 10.94
CA VAL A 216 6.84 17.80 9.79
C VAL A 216 5.87 18.94 9.45
N ARG A 217 5.68 19.25 8.16
CA ARG A 217 4.52 20.08 7.81
C ARG A 217 3.30 19.38 8.43
N PRO A 218 2.40 20.11 9.12
CA PRO A 218 1.20 19.48 9.66
C PRO A 218 0.60 18.65 8.52
N VAL A 219 0.30 17.38 8.79
CA VAL A 219 -0.47 16.55 7.86
C VAL A 219 -1.72 17.39 7.58
N GLU A 220 -1.76 18.05 6.42
CA GLU A 220 -2.96 18.73 6.00
C GLU A 220 -4.02 17.64 5.98
N ARG A 221 -5.09 17.95 6.71
CA ARG A 221 -6.22 17.09 7.11
C ARG A 221 -6.23 15.76 6.37
N THR A 222 -6.38 14.66 7.11
CA THR A 222 -6.96 13.43 6.57
C THR A 222 -8.18 13.84 5.75
N VAL A 223 -8.01 13.95 4.43
CA VAL A 223 -9.13 14.10 3.52
C VAL A 223 -9.90 12.81 3.78
N GLU A 224 -11.15 12.92 4.20
CA GLU A 224 -12.03 11.75 4.19
C GLU A 224 -12.04 11.28 2.75
N LEU A 225 -11.20 10.29 2.44
CA LEU A 225 -11.09 9.74 1.10
C LEU A 225 -12.47 9.19 0.78
N VAL A 226 -13.09 9.79 -0.23
CA VAL A 226 -14.42 9.42 -0.66
C VAL A 226 -14.29 8.20 -1.57
N GLY A 227 -15.13 7.21 -1.29
CA GLY A 227 -15.26 5.98 -2.05
C GLY A 227 -14.29 4.85 -1.71
N GLY A 228 -14.37 3.81 -2.53
CA GLY A 228 -13.71 2.53 -2.37
C GLY A 228 -14.67 1.46 -1.86
N ILE A 229 -14.38 0.22 -2.30
CA ILE A 229 -15.14 -1.00 -1.99
C ILE A 229 -15.60 -1.01 -0.53
N THR A 230 -16.85 -1.35 -0.23
CA THR A 230 -17.39 -1.24 1.14
C THR A 230 -17.81 -2.57 1.75
N SER A 231 -17.96 -3.62 0.93
CA SER A 231 -18.45 -4.94 1.34
C SER A 231 -17.67 -6.09 0.69
N GLU A 232 -17.79 -7.29 1.26
CA GLU A 232 -17.19 -8.53 0.70
C GLU A 232 -17.86 -8.90 -0.63
N GLU A 233 -19.17 -8.70 -0.73
CA GLU A 233 -19.94 -8.93 -1.95
C GLU A 233 -19.47 -8.03 -3.09
N GLU A 234 -19.15 -6.77 -2.78
CA GLU A 234 -18.63 -5.82 -3.75
C GLU A 234 -17.19 -6.15 -4.16
N GLU A 235 -16.33 -6.54 -3.21
CA GLU A 235 -14.96 -7.01 -3.51
C GLU A 235 -15.01 -8.24 -4.44
N GLN A 236 -15.87 -9.20 -4.14
CA GLN A 236 -16.09 -10.38 -4.97
C GLN A 236 -16.61 -10.01 -6.37
N GLU A 237 -17.56 -9.08 -6.48
CA GLU A 237 -18.06 -8.63 -7.78
C GLU A 237 -16.94 -8.02 -8.64
N LEU A 238 -16.04 -7.24 -8.04
CA LEU A 238 -14.91 -6.62 -8.74
C LEU A 238 -13.85 -7.65 -9.14
N GLU A 239 -13.58 -8.65 -8.30
CA GLU A 239 -12.74 -9.79 -8.63
C GLU A 239 -13.32 -10.61 -9.80
N GLU A 240 -14.63 -10.85 -9.80
CA GLU A 240 -15.35 -11.51 -10.89
C GLU A 240 -15.31 -10.69 -12.20
N VAL A 241 -15.27 -9.36 -12.12
CA VAL A 241 -15.04 -8.51 -13.29
C VAL A 241 -13.63 -8.69 -13.81
N ASN A 242 -12.60 -8.64 -12.96
CA ASN A 242 -11.22 -8.86 -13.37
C ASN A 242 -11.00 -10.25 -13.99
N GLN A 243 -11.54 -11.30 -13.37
CA GLN A 243 -11.48 -12.64 -13.94
C GLN A 243 -12.14 -12.70 -15.32
N TRP A 244 -13.31 -12.07 -15.47
CA TRP A 244 -13.99 -12.01 -16.76
C TRP A 244 -13.16 -11.27 -17.82
N MET A 245 -12.48 -10.18 -17.46
CA MET A 245 -11.59 -9.44 -18.37
C MET A 245 -10.43 -10.32 -18.85
N GLU A 246 -9.77 -11.04 -17.94
CA GLU A 246 -8.68 -11.96 -18.26
C GLU A 246 -9.14 -13.12 -19.15
N GLU A 247 -10.33 -13.69 -18.91
CA GLU A 247 -10.94 -14.72 -19.74
C GLU A 247 -11.19 -14.25 -21.19
N HIS A 248 -11.36 -12.94 -21.40
CA HIS A 248 -11.51 -12.32 -22.72
C HIS A 248 -10.19 -11.76 -23.29
N GLY A 249 -9.06 -12.06 -22.65
CA GLY A 249 -7.72 -11.65 -23.10
C GLY A 249 -7.43 -10.16 -22.89
N LEU A 250 -8.16 -9.49 -22.00
CA LEU A 250 -7.97 -8.09 -21.64
C LEU A 250 -7.21 -7.96 -20.31
N PRO A 251 -6.49 -6.84 -20.06
CA PRO A 251 -5.79 -6.64 -18.80
C PRO A 251 -6.78 -6.49 -17.63
N ALA A 252 -6.41 -7.01 -16.48
CA ALA A 252 -7.09 -6.75 -15.21
C ALA A 252 -6.97 -5.27 -14.83
N GLY A 253 -8.01 -4.72 -14.22
CA GLY A 253 -8.00 -3.38 -13.64
C GLY A 253 -7.35 -3.34 -12.27
N GLU A 254 -6.91 -2.16 -11.88
CA GLU A 254 -6.33 -1.87 -10.57
C GLU A 254 -7.43 -1.70 -9.51
N LEU A 255 -7.45 -2.59 -8.53
CA LEU A 255 -8.40 -2.55 -7.42
C LEU A 255 -8.02 -1.48 -6.39
N SER A 256 -9.01 -0.73 -5.91
CA SER A 256 -8.84 0.30 -4.86
C SER A 256 -7.75 1.31 -5.21
N TYR A 257 -7.89 1.83 -6.42
CA TYR A 257 -6.97 2.78 -7.00
C TYR A 257 -7.07 4.12 -6.27
N GLU A 258 -5.94 4.56 -5.70
CA GLU A 258 -5.83 5.84 -5.01
C GLU A 258 -5.63 6.95 -6.06
N HIS A 259 -6.66 7.77 -6.27
CA HIS A 259 -6.58 8.92 -7.15
C HIS A 259 -6.01 10.11 -6.40
N THR A 260 -4.89 10.66 -6.87
CA THR A 260 -4.19 11.78 -6.24
C THR A 260 -4.29 13.07 -7.04
N ASP A 261 -4.21 14.22 -6.37
CA ASP A 261 -4.03 15.52 -7.01
C ASP A 261 -2.69 15.56 -7.76
N ALA A 262 -2.71 15.91 -9.05
CA ALA A 262 -1.52 15.89 -9.90
C ALA A 262 -0.46 16.94 -9.50
N THR A 263 -0.86 18.00 -8.77
CA THR A 263 0.02 19.09 -8.35
C THR A 263 0.62 18.83 -6.98
N THR A 264 -0.20 18.43 -6.01
CA THR A 264 0.25 18.22 -4.62
C THR A 264 0.67 16.78 -4.34
N GLY A 265 0.20 15.82 -5.14
CA GLY A 265 0.36 14.40 -4.87
C GLY A 265 -0.50 13.91 -3.70
N GLU A 266 -1.45 14.68 -3.19
CA GLU A 266 -2.30 14.25 -2.09
C GLU A 266 -3.45 13.35 -2.58
N PRO A 267 -3.82 12.31 -1.84
CA PRO A 267 -4.92 11.44 -2.22
C PRO A 267 -6.26 12.17 -2.10
N LEU A 268 -7.08 12.11 -3.17
CA LEU A 268 -8.38 12.79 -3.29
C LEU A 268 -9.56 11.83 -3.13
N ALA A 269 -9.46 10.62 -3.68
CA ALA A 269 -10.52 9.61 -3.65
C ALA A 269 -9.92 8.22 -3.87
N ILE A 270 -10.69 7.19 -3.54
CA ILE A 270 -10.36 5.81 -3.90
C ILE A 270 -11.44 5.25 -4.81
N PHE A 271 -11.02 4.73 -5.96
CA PHE A 271 -11.89 4.15 -6.98
C PHE A 271 -11.81 2.63 -6.93
N ASP A 272 -12.93 1.95 -7.17
CA ASP A 272 -13.03 0.51 -6.89
C ASP A 272 -12.19 -0.35 -7.83
N LEU A 273 -12.35 -0.15 -9.13
CA LEU A 273 -11.59 -0.86 -10.15
C LEU A 273 -11.33 0.04 -11.36
N VAL A 274 -10.05 0.25 -11.69
CA VAL A 274 -9.62 1.29 -12.62
C VAL A 274 -8.65 0.77 -13.68
N TRP A 275 -8.82 1.25 -14.91
CA TRP A 275 -7.80 1.17 -15.97
C TRP A 275 -7.30 2.60 -16.25
N PRO A 276 -6.21 3.05 -15.60
CA PRO A 276 -5.77 4.45 -15.64
C PRO A 276 -5.28 4.90 -17.02
N HIS A 277 -4.86 3.94 -17.85
CA HIS A 277 -4.41 4.18 -19.21
C HIS A 277 -5.38 3.63 -20.27
N GLY A 278 -6.61 3.30 -19.85
CA GLY A 278 -7.59 2.58 -20.67
C GLY A 278 -7.42 1.06 -20.63
N ILE A 279 -8.47 0.33 -21.03
CA ILE A 279 -8.45 -1.15 -21.11
C ILE A 279 -7.48 -1.61 -22.20
N GLN A 280 -7.46 -0.88 -23.31
CA GLN A 280 -6.42 -0.95 -24.33
C GLN A 280 -5.61 0.33 -24.24
N GLU A 281 -4.36 0.19 -23.83
CA GLU A 281 -3.43 1.32 -23.67
C GLU A 281 -3.35 2.11 -24.99
N GLU A 282 -3.44 3.45 -24.88
CA GLU A 282 -3.46 4.41 -25.99
C GLU A 282 -4.66 4.33 -26.98
N LEU A 283 -5.44 3.25 -26.96
CA LEU A 283 -6.57 3.02 -27.87
C LEU A 283 -7.94 3.27 -27.23
N SER A 284 -8.01 3.21 -25.91
CA SER A 284 -9.23 3.43 -25.15
C SER A 284 -9.00 4.50 -24.08
N GLN A 285 -10.06 5.24 -23.74
CA GLN A 285 -9.98 6.22 -22.67
C GLN A 285 -9.88 5.52 -21.30
N PRO A 286 -9.27 6.16 -20.29
CA PRO A 286 -9.28 5.68 -18.92
C PRO A 286 -10.70 5.37 -18.44
N CYS A 287 -10.86 4.28 -17.70
CA CYS A 287 -12.18 3.91 -17.19
C CYS A 287 -12.13 3.46 -15.73
N ALA A 288 -13.23 3.68 -15.03
CA ALA A 288 -13.40 3.33 -13.64
C ALA A 288 -14.77 2.67 -13.44
N LEU A 289 -14.79 1.50 -12.82
CA LEU A 289 -15.98 0.89 -12.26
C LEU A 289 -16.07 1.33 -10.80
N LEU A 290 -17.20 1.92 -10.43
CA LEU A 290 -17.50 2.53 -9.14
C LEU A 290 -18.81 1.94 -8.62
N LEU A 291 -18.73 0.86 -7.83
CA LEU A 291 -19.90 0.13 -7.34
C LEU A 291 -20.42 0.77 -6.05
N ASN A 292 -21.73 0.98 -5.96
CA ASN A 292 -22.37 1.51 -4.74
C ASN A 292 -21.78 2.85 -4.23
N GLU A 293 -21.13 3.61 -5.11
CA GLU A 293 -20.45 4.85 -4.77
C GLU A 293 -21.38 6.07 -4.71
N GLU A 294 -21.03 7.04 -3.87
CA GLU A 294 -21.76 8.32 -3.83
C GLU A 294 -21.53 9.15 -5.10
N ALA A 295 -22.50 10.01 -5.43
CA ALA A 295 -22.42 10.88 -6.59
C ALA A 295 -21.17 11.79 -6.59
N SER A 296 -20.64 12.11 -5.40
CA SER A 296 -19.39 12.86 -5.23
C SER A 296 -18.17 12.09 -5.74
N THR A 297 -18.05 10.79 -5.45
CA THR A 297 -16.94 9.95 -5.93
C THR A 297 -16.97 9.86 -7.46
N ILE A 298 -18.16 9.61 -8.01
CA ILE A 298 -18.38 9.49 -9.47
C ILE A 298 -18.04 10.82 -10.18
N ALA A 299 -18.46 11.95 -9.61
CA ALA A 299 -18.14 13.27 -10.16
C ALA A 299 -16.63 13.54 -10.16
N LEU A 300 -15.91 13.08 -9.13
CA LEU A 300 -14.47 13.24 -9.00
C LEU A 300 -13.73 12.40 -10.06
N ALA A 301 -14.10 11.14 -10.23
CA ALA A 301 -13.57 10.27 -11.28
C ALA A 301 -13.84 10.83 -12.69
N SER A 302 -15.06 11.28 -12.95
CA SER A 302 -15.41 11.88 -14.24
C SER A 302 -14.61 13.16 -14.53
N LYS A 303 -14.43 14.02 -13.52
CA LYS A 303 -13.59 15.23 -13.62
C LYS A 303 -12.12 14.90 -13.88
N ALA A 304 -11.64 13.78 -13.33
CA ALA A 304 -10.30 13.26 -13.57
C ALA A 304 -10.13 12.58 -14.95
N GLY A 305 -11.17 12.56 -15.80
CA GLY A 305 -11.10 12.06 -17.17
C GLY A 305 -11.47 10.59 -17.32
N TYR A 306 -11.98 9.93 -16.28
CA TYR A 306 -12.41 8.54 -16.36
C TYR A 306 -13.82 8.40 -16.94
N ARG A 307 -13.99 7.44 -17.87
CA ARG A 307 -15.32 6.90 -18.19
C ARG A 307 -15.79 6.06 -17.00
N CYS A 308 -16.80 6.57 -16.31
CA CYS A 308 -17.32 5.95 -15.09
C CYS A 308 -18.45 4.96 -15.40
N PHE A 309 -18.42 3.80 -14.74
CA PHE A 309 -19.46 2.79 -14.76
C PHE A 309 -19.94 2.53 -13.35
N THR A 310 -21.25 2.35 -13.15
CA THR A 310 -21.84 2.14 -11.82
C THR A 310 -22.31 0.72 -11.57
N SER A 311 -22.14 -0.16 -12.58
CA SER A 311 -22.42 -1.58 -12.45
C SER A 311 -21.52 -2.39 -13.37
N SER A 312 -21.19 -3.61 -12.93
CA SER A 312 -20.41 -4.58 -13.71
C SER A 312 -21.05 -4.86 -15.09
N LYS A 313 -22.38 -4.86 -15.17
CA LYS A 313 -23.13 -5.05 -16.42
C LYS A 313 -22.89 -3.93 -17.44
N GLU A 314 -22.86 -2.68 -16.99
CA GLU A 314 -22.62 -1.53 -17.87
C GLU A 314 -21.20 -1.56 -18.44
N LEU A 315 -20.20 -1.85 -17.59
CA LEU A 315 -18.81 -2.01 -18.01
C LEU A 315 -18.68 -3.15 -19.02
N LYS A 316 -19.19 -4.35 -18.69
CA LYS A 316 -19.11 -5.53 -19.58
C LYS A 316 -19.78 -5.27 -20.94
N ARG A 317 -20.89 -4.52 -20.96
CA ARG A 317 -21.52 -4.10 -22.22
C ARG A 317 -20.61 -3.18 -23.04
N TYR A 318 -20.04 -2.15 -22.42
CA TYR A 318 -19.06 -1.27 -23.08
C TYR A 318 -17.87 -2.05 -23.65
N VAL A 319 -17.32 -2.98 -22.88
CA VAL A 319 -16.21 -3.82 -23.33
C VAL A 319 -16.59 -4.64 -24.55
N ASN A 320 -17.76 -5.28 -24.54
CA ASN A 320 -18.22 -6.05 -25.70
C ASN A 320 -18.45 -5.18 -26.94
N GLU A 321 -19.10 -4.02 -26.77
CA GLU A 321 -19.56 -3.17 -27.89
C GLU A 321 -18.48 -2.27 -28.46
N GLU A 322 -17.58 -1.73 -27.63
CA GLU A 322 -16.61 -0.71 -28.05
C GLU A 322 -15.15 -1.21 -28.03
N ILE A 323 -14.82 -2.21 -27.22
CA ILE A 323 -13.43 -2.71 -27.09
C ILE A 323 -13.21 -3.99 -27.90
N LEU A 324 -14.03 -5.02 -27.66
CA LEU A 324 -13.91 -6.31 -28.33
C LEU A 324 -14.43 -6.26 -29.77
N ALA A 325 -15.54 -5.56 -30.04
CA ALA A 325 -16.03 -5.38 -31.41
C ALA A 325 -15.06 -4.57 -32.29
N GLY A 326 -14.24 -3.69 -31.70
CA GLY A 326 -13.19 -2.96 -32.41
C GLY A 326 -12.04 -3.86 -32.88
N LEU A 327 -11.74 -4.94 -32.16
CA LEU A 327 -10.69 -5.91 -32.52
C LEU A 327 -11.02 -6.70 -33.80
N ASP A 328 -12.30 -7.04 -34.02
CA ASP A 328 -12.75 -7.73 -35.23
C ASP A 328 -12.58 -6.88 -36.49
N THR A 329 -12.60 -5.55 -36.35
CA THR A 329 -12.42 -4.61 -37.49
C THR A 329 -10.97 -4.24 -37.78
N ALA A 330 -10.06 -4.38 -36.81
CA ALA A 330 -8.63 -4.06 -36.97
C ALA A 330 -7.81 -5.24 -37.53
N GLY A 331 -8.37 -6.45 -37.53
CA GLY A 331 -7.78 -7.67 -38.09
C GLY A 331 -8.23 -8.06 -39.50
N ALA A 332 -9.01 -7.21 -40.19
CA ALA A 332 -9.56 -7.46 -41.53
C ALA A 332 -8.83 -6.70 -42.64
#